data_AF-K9K9T7-F1
#
_entry.id   AF-K9K9T7-F1
#
_cell.length_a   1.000
_cell.length_b   1.000
_cell.length_c   1.000
_cell.angle_alpha   90.00
_cell.angle_beta   90.00
_cell.angle_gamma   90.00
#
_symmetry.space_group_name_H-M   'P 1'
#
loop_
_entity.id
_entity.type
_entity.pdbx_description
1 polymer ?
#
loop_
_entity_poly.entity_id
_entity_poly.type
_entity_poly.pdbx_seq_one_letter_code
_entity_poly.pdbx_strand_id
1 'polypeptide(L)'
;DLNNYKIQTVPKEMIHLKSLRELNLAFNFLTDLPGCSHFRRLSILNIEMNLILSPSLDFFQSCQEVKTLNAGRNPFRCTCELRDFIQLEKYSEGMMVGWSDSYICEYPLSLKGTQLKDVHLPELSCNTALLIVTIVVVMLILGMAATFCCLHFDLPWYLRMLHQWTQTWHRVRKATQGQLKRNVQFHVFISYSERDSAWVKHELIPNLEKEDGSVLICLHEGNFDPGNSITENIINHTEKSYKIILVLSPDFVQSEWYRYELDFTHHSLCHENSNYIILILLEPIPLYCIPTRYPKLKALMEKKAYLEWPKDRRKCRLFWANLRAAIHVNLVETRETSELQTFIELNEESQGSAISLIRTDCL
;
A
#
# COMPACT_ATOMS: atom_id res chain seq x y z
N ASP A 1 66.80 -22.60 -12.19
CA ASP A 1 65.90 -23.09 -11.14
C ASP A 1 66.07 -22.17 -9.93
N LEU A 2 64.99 -21.59 -9.42
CA LEU A 2 64.96 -20.64 -8.30
C LEU A 2 63.87 -21.04 -7.27
N ASN A 3 63.66 -22.34 -7.10
CA ASN A 3 62.75 -22.90 -6.10
C ASN A 3 63.28 -22.72 -4.64
N ASN A 4 62.42 -22.32 -3.71
CA ASN A 4 62.69 -22.28 -2.25
C ASN A 4 63.85 -21.35 -1.83
N TYR A 5 63.96 -20.18 -2.46
CA TYR A 5 64.97 -19.15 -2.14
C TYR A 5 64.40 -17.97 -1.34
N LYS A 6 63.16 -18.07 -0.83
CA LYS A 6 62.46 -16.99 -0.11
C LYS A 6 62.32 -15.70 -0.95
N ILE A 7 62.20 -15.84 -2.26
CA ILE A 7 62.12 -14.73 -3.21
C ILE A 7 60.75 -14.06 -3.09
N GLN A 8 60.73 -12.73 -2.99
CA GLN A 8 59.50 -11.93 -3.01
C GLN A 8 59.23 -11.29 -4.37
N THR A 9 60.29 -10.98 -5.13
CA THR A 9 60.22 -10.39 -6.48
C THR A 9 61.32 -10.99 -7.35
N VAL A 10 61.06 -11.12 -8.66
CA VAL A 10 62.07 -11.63 -9.60
C VAL A 10 63.26 -10.66 -9.67
N PRO A 11 64.51 -11.12 -9.42
CA PRO A 11 65.68 -10.26 -9.43
C PRO A 11 65.89 -9.53 -10.77
N LYS A 12 66.26 -8.25 -10.72
CA LYS A 12 66.44 -7.40 -11.91
C LYS A 12 67.61 -7.87 -12.78
N GLU A 13 68.57 -8.57 -12.20
CA GLU A 13 69.73 -9.13 -12.88
C GLU A 13 69.35 -10.23 -13.90
N MET A 14 68.16 -10.83 -13.74
CA MET A 14 67.65 -11.86 -14.67
C MET A 14 67.14 -11.28 -15.99
N ILE A 15 66.98 -9.96 -16.11
CA ILE A 15 66.48 -9.26 -17.31
C ILE A 15 67.34 -9.57 -18.56
N HIS A 16 68.60 -9.97 -18.36
CA HIS A 16 69.52 -10.31 -19.46
C HIS A 16 69.26 -11.69 -20.09
N LEU A 17 68.46 -12.56 -19.47
CA LEU A 17 68.23 -13.94 -19.90
C LEU A 17 67.15 -14.05 -20.99
N LYS A 18 67.41 -13.44 -22.16
CA LYS A 18 66.47 -13.36 -23.30
C LYS A 18 66.11 -14.73 -23.94
N SER A 19 66.93 -15.75 -23.71
CA SER A 19 66.74 -17.11 -24.26
C SER A 19 66.14 -18.10 -23.26
N LEU A 20 65.72 -17.63 -22.08
CA LEU A 20 65.12 -18.47 -21.05
C LEU A 20 63.82 -19.10 -21.56
N ARG A 21 63.71 -20.43 -21.44
CA ARG A 21 62.52 -21.21 -21.84
C ARG A 21 61.71 -21.73 -20.65
N GLU A 22 62.39 -22.01 -19.55
CA GLU A 22 61.79 -22.59 -18.35
C GLU A 22 62.22 -21.79 -17.13
N LEU A 23 61.25 -21.39 -16.31
CA LEU A 23 61.48 -20.65 -15.08
C LEU A 23 60.71 -21.32 -13.96
N ASN A 24 61.45 -21.84 -12.98
CA ASN A 24 60.89 -22.42 -11.77
C ASN A 24 61.13 -21.48 -10.58
N LEU A 25 60.04 -21.00 -10.01
CA LEU A 25 59.92 -20.08 -8.89
C LEU A 25 58.98 -20.64 -7.80
N ALA A 26 58.75 -21.95 -7.79
CA ALA A 26 57.90 -22.59 -6.79
C ALA A 26 58.44 -22.40 -5.35
N PHE A 27 57.57 -22.54 -4.35
CA PHE A 27 57.89 -22.47 -2.92
C PHE A 27 58.61 -21.17 -2.52
N ASN A 28 58.14 -20.04 -3.03
CA ASN A 28 58.67 -18.71 -2.69
C ASN A 28 57.56 -17.87 -2.02
N PHE A 29 57.79 -16.57 -1.89
CA PHE A 29 56.85 -15.62 -1.28
C PHE A 29 56.38 -14.57 -2.30
N LEU A 30 56.22 -14.95 -3.56
CA LEU A 30 55.74 -14.05 -4.61
C LEU A 30 54.29 -13.66 -4.32
N THR A 31 54.00 -12.36 -4.37
CA THR A 31 52.63 -11.82 -4.22
C THR A 31 51.92 -11.65 -5.56
N ASP A 32 52.69 -11.53 -6.64
CA ASP A 32 52.21 -11.23 -7.99
C ASP A 32 52.92 -12.12 -9.01
N LEU A 33 52.27 -12.37 -10.15
CA LEU A 33 52.93 -13.03 -11.27
C LEU A 33 53.94 -12.09 -11.94
N PRO A 34 55.16 -12.57 -12.25
CA PRO A 34 56.14 -11.77 -12.95
C PRO A 34 55.74 -11.57 -14.42
N GLY A 35 55.86 -10.34 -14.93
CA GLY A 35 55.75 -10.08 -16.37
C GLY A 35 56.88 -10.76 -17.16
N CYS A 36 56.59 -11.17 -18.39
CA CYS A 36 57.54 -11.83 -19.30
C CYS A 36 58.10 -10.89 -20.36
N SER A 37 57.97 -9.57 -20.18
CA SER A 37 58.47 -8.55 -21.12
C SER A 37 59.95 -8.74 -21.46
N HIS A 38 60.73 -9.21 -20.48
CA HIS A 38 62.16 -9.52 -20.62
C HIS A 38 62.45 -10.99 -21.00
N PHE A 39 61.49 -11.90 -20.77
CA PHE A 39 61.61 -13.34 -21.01
C PHE A 39 60.75 -13.78 -22.19
N ARG A 40 61.00 -13.19 -23.37
CA ARG A 40 60.14 -13.38 -24.57
C ARG A 40 60.04 -14.80 -25.12
N ARG A 41 60.91 -15.72 -24.70
CA ARG A 41 60.93 -17.12 -25.14
C ARG A 41 60.49 -18.09 -24.03
N LEU A 42 59.99 -17.56 -22.93
CA LEU A 42 59.54 -18.37 -21.80
C LEU A 42 58.33 -19.19 -22.22
N SER A 43 58.43 -20.50 -22.06
CA SER A 43 57.40 -21.47 -22.45
C SER A 43 56.81 -22.18 -21.24
N ILE A 44 57.62 -22.43 -20.21
CA ILE A 44 57.20 -23.13 -18.98
C ILE A 44 57.47 -22.23 -17.78
N LEU A 45 56.44 -21.95 -16.99
CA LEU A 45 56.53 -21.17 -15.75
C LEU A 45 55.94 -21.98 -14.59
N ASN A 46 56.74 -22.22 -13.55
CA ASN A 46 56.28 -22.83 -12.32
C ASN A 46 56.37 -21.83 -11.16
N ILE A 47 55.23 -21.54 -10.54
CA ILE A 47 55.02 -20.60 -9.43
C ILE A 47 54.14 -21.23 -8.35
N GLU A 48 54.11 -22.57 -8.26
CA GLU A 48 53.36 -23.31 -7.24
C GLU A 48 53.78 -22.90 -5.82
N MET A 49 52.84 -22.91 -4.87
CA MET A 49 53.08 -22.59 -3.45
C MET A 49 53.77 -21.23 -3.25
N ASN A 50 53.11 -20.16 -3.70
CA ASN A 50 53.48 -18.77 -3.42
C ASN A 50 52.32 -18.06 -2.69
N LEU A 51 52.36 -16.73 -2.61
CA LEU A 51 51.35 -15.88 -1.95
C LEU A 51 50.52 -15.08 -2.96
N ILE A 52 50.29 -15.65 -4.14
CA ILE A 52 49.61 -14.96 -5.24
C ILE A 52 48.12 -14.88 -4.95
N LEU A 53 47.60 -13.66 -4.88
CA LEU A 53 46.18 -13.39 -4.66
C LEU A 53 45.42 -13.27 -5.99
N SER A 54 45.90 -12.43 -6.89
CA SER A 54 45.35 -12.23 -8.23
C SER A 54 46.50 -11.98 -9.22
N PRO A 55 46.39 -12.45 -10.47
CA PRO A 55 47.38 -12.17 -11.49
C PRO A 55 47.39 -10.71 -11.89
N SER A 56 48.58 -10.18 -12.19
CA SER A 56 48.74 -8.83 -12.71
C SER A 56 48.35 -8.75 -14.18
N LEU A 57 47.81 -7.59 -14.61
CA LEU A 57 47.50 -7.34 -16.03
C LEU A 57 48.72 -7.44 -16.94
N ASP A 58 49.91 -7.09 -16.43
CA ASP A 58 51.18 -7.18 -17.15
C ASP A 58 51.52 -8.61 -17.56
N PHE A 59 51.20 -9.61 -16.71
CA PHE A 59 51.40 -11.02 -17.04
C PHE A 59 50.62 -11.41 -18.31
N PHE A 60 49.32 -11.12 -18.36
CA PHE A 60 48.47 -11.46 -19.51
C PHE A 60 48.91 -10.76 -20.80
N GLN A 61 49.48 -9.57 -20.71
CA GLN A 61 49.96 -8.83 -21.87
C GLN A 61 51.32 -9.30 -22.37
N SER A 62 52.24 -9.61 -21.44
CA SER A 62 53.65 -9.84 -21.74
C SER A 62 54.04 -11.32 -21.90
N CYS A 63 53.26 -12.25 -21.33
CA CYS A 63 53.57 -13.68 -21.27
C CYS A 63 52.81 -14.53 -22.31
N GLN A 64 52.66 -14.05 -23.55
CA GLN A 64 51.86 -14.72 -24.59
C GLN A 64 52.45 -16.06 -25.07
N GLU A 65 53.76 -16.28 -24.91
CA GLU A 65 54.47 -17.49 -25.37
C GLU A 65 54.47 -18.63 -24.33
N VAL A 66 53.97 -18.37 -23.12
CA VAL A 66 53.91 -19.38 -22.06
C VAL A 66 52.85 -20.40 -22.44
N LYS A 67 53.25 -21.67 -22.53
CA LYS A 67 52.37 -22.80 -22.88
C LYS A 67 51.96 -23.61 -21.67
N THR A 68 52.79 -23.59 -20.62
CA THR A 68 52.57 -24.39 -19.43
C THR A 68 52.81 -23.54 -18.19
N LEU A 69 51.78 -23.39 -17.37
CA LEU A 69 51.79 -22.62 -16.14
C LEU A 69 51.40 -23.50 -14.96
N ASN A 70 52.30 -23.72 -14.01
CA ASN A 70 51.93 -24.30 -12.72
C ASN A 70 51.79 -23.17 -11.69
N ALA A 71 50.56 -22.87 -11.28
CA ALA A 71 50.25 -21.87 -10.27
C ALA A 71 49.43 -22.44 -9.11
N GLY A 72 49.46 -23.76 -8.94
CA GLY A 72 48.71 -24.44 -7.89
C GLY A 72 49.09 -23.98 -6.48
N ARG A 73 48.18 -24.18 -5.54
CA ARG A 73 48.38 -23.97 -4.10
C ARG A 73 48.81 -22.54 -3.74
N ASN A 74 48.24 -21.56 -4.45
CA ASN A 74 48.33 -20.15 -4.10
C ASN A 74 47.02 -19.68 -3.42
N PRO A 75 47.08 -18.69 -2.51
CA PRO A 75 45.92 -18.18 -1.79
C PRO A 75 45.03 -17.26 -2.64
N PHE A 76 44.42 -17.81 -3.69
CA PHE A 76 43.68 -17.03 -4.68
C PHE A 76 42.53 -16.21 -4.06
N ARG A 77 42.44 -14.95 -4.46
CA ARG A 77 41.33 -14.05 -4.18
C ARG A 77 40.33 -14.14 -5.34
N CYS A 78 39.24 -14.87 -5.12
CA CYS A 78 38.18 -15.10 -6.08
C CYS A 78 37.22 -13.91 -6.18
N THR A 79 37.75 -12.80 -6.69
CA THR A 79 37.02 -11.59 -7.10
C THR A 79 37.11 -11.41 -8.61
N CYS A 80 36.54 -10.33 -9.14
CA CYS A 80 36.55 -10.01 -10.57
C CYS A 80 37.96 -9.89 -11.18
N GLU A 81 38.99 -9.62 -10.39
CA GLU A 81 40.40 -9.60 -10.86
C GLU A 81 40.89 -10.98 -11.30
N LEU A 82 40.36 -12.07 -10.73
CA LEU A 82 40.76 -13.44 -11.06
C LEU A 82 40.00 -13.98 -12.28
N ARG A 83 39.00 -13.25 -12.80
CA ARG A 83 38.14 -13.71 -13.88
C ARG A 83 38.94 -14.06 -15.14
N ASP A 84 39.84 -13.18 -15.56
CA ASP A 84 40.63 -13.36 -16.77
C ASP A 84 41.58 -14.56 -16.66
N PHE A 85 42.03 -14.86 -15.43
CA PHE A 85 42.85 -16.05 -15.15
C PHE A 85 42.07 -17.35 -15.33
N ILE A 86 40.87 -17.42 -14.78
CA ILE A 86 39.98 -18.59 -14.92
C ILE A 86 39.57 -18.75 -16.39
N GLN A 87 39.33 -17.64 -17.09
CA GLN A 87 39.02 -17.66 -18.51
C GLN A 87 40.19 -18.10 -19.38
N LEU A 88 41.43 -17.72 -19.02
CA LEU A 88 42.63 -18.13 -19.74
C LEU A 88 42.71 -19.66 -19.84
N GLU A 89 42.49 -20.38 -18.75
CA GLU A 89 42.48 -21.86 -18.78
C GLU A 89 41.30 -22.39 -19.59
N LYS A 90 40.12 -21.77 -19.47
CA LYS A 90 38.94 -22.17 -20.24
C LYS A 90 39.14 -22.04 -21.76
N TYR A 91 39.91 -21.05 -22.21
CA TYR A 91 40.19 -20.84 -23.64
C TYR A 91 41.40 -21.61 -24.16
N SER A 92 42.41 -21.83 -23.32
CA SER A 92 43.66 -22.48 -23.72
C SER A 92 43.66 -23.99 -23.55
N GLU A 93 42.65 -24.54 -22.86
CA GLU A 93 42.41 -25.99 -22.63
C GLU A 93 43.71 -26.76 -22.30
N GLY A 94 44.13 -26.69 -21.03
CA GLY A 94 45.27 -27.47 -20.53
C GLY A 94 46.59 -26.69 -20.42
N MET A 95 46.53 -25.35 -20.34
CA MET A 95 47.71 -24.52 -20.05
C MET A 95 48.15 -24.66 -18.59
N MET A 96 47.20 -24.85 -17.67
CA MET A 96 47.45 -24.90 -16.23
C MET A 96 47.71 -26.33 -15.72
N VAL A 97 48.89 -26.53 -15.12
CA VAL A 97 49.29 -27.82 -14.58
C VAL A 97 48.52 -28.13 -13.29
N GLY A 98 47.87 -29.30 -13.24
CA GLY A 98 47.13 -29.72 -12.05
C GLY A 98 45.79 -29.00 -11.86
N TRP A 99 45.29 -28.33 -12.90
CA TRP A 99 43.92 -27.83 -12.93
C TRP A 99 42.93 -29.01 -12.83
N SER A 100 41.95 -29.03 -11.91
CA SER A 100 41.45 -27.96 -11.03
C SER A 100 41.78 -28.12 -9.54
N ASP A 101 42.34 -29.25 -9.12
CA ASP A 101 42.37 -29.66 -7.71
C ASP A 101 43.32 -28.83 -6.84
N SER A 102 44.38 -28.27 -7.42
CA SER A 102 45.33 -27.40 -6.72
C SER A 102 44.92 -25.92 -6.74
N TYR A 103 43.80 -25.57 -7.37
CA TYR A 103 43.35 -24.19 -7.59
C TYR A 103 42.08 -23.93 -6.77
N ILE A 104 42.30 -23.43 -5.55
CA ILE A 104 41.24 -23.23 -4.55
C ILE A 104 41.21 -21.77 -4.10
N CYS A 105 40.02 -21.22 -3.91
CA CYS A 105 39.81 -19.89 -3.36
C CYS A 105 40.17 -19.84 -1.87
N GLU A 106 40.99 -18.86 -1.49
CA GLU A 106 41.25 -18.53 -0.08
C GLU A 106 40.35 -17.36 0.38
N TYR A 107 40.07 -16.43 -0.54
CA TYR A 107 39.22 -15.26 -0.31
C TYR A 107 38.21 -15.07 -1.44
N PRO A 108 37.07 -14.37 -1.22
CA PRO A 108 36.53 -13.95 0.08
C PRO A 108 36.06 -15.15 0.93
N LEU A 109 35.78 -14.93 2.22
CA LEU A 109 35.40 -15.99 3.17
C LEU A 109 34.20 -16.84 2.67
N SER A 110 33.29 -16.24 1.92
CA SER A 110 32.10 -16.90 1.35
C SER A 110 32.42 -17.95 0.29
N LEU A 111 33.57 -17.82 -0.38
CA LEU A 111 34.04 -18.74 -1.41
C LEU A 111 35.26 -19.55 -0.95
N LYS A 112 35.66 -19.43 0.33
CA LYS A 112 36.84 -20.15 0.82
C LYS A 112 36.65 -21.66 0.67
N GLY A 113 37.62 -22.32 0.03
CA GLY A 113 37.60 -23.76 -0.20
C GLY A 113 36.92 -24.20 -1.51
N THR A 114 36.30 -23.29 -2.27
CA THR A 114 35.74 -23.63 -3.58
C THR A 114 36.83 -23.73 -4.65
N GLN A 115 36.72 -24.68 -5.57
CA GLN A 115 37.63 -24.79 -6.71
C GLN A 115 37.37 -23.66 -7.71
N LEU A 116 38.43 -23.13 -8.32
CA LEU A 116 38.31 -22.00 -9.26
C LEU A 116 37.39 -22.31 -10.46
N LYS A 117 37.29 -23.58 -10.90
CA LYS A 117 36.39 -24.00 -11.99
C LYS A 117 34.90 -23.81 -11.66
N ASP A 118 34.54 -23.87 -10.39
CA ASP A 118 33.14 -23.84 -9.93
C ASP A 118 32.71 -22.40 -9.57
N VAL A 119 33.65 -21.45 -9.57
CA VAL A 119 33.37 -20.05 -9.27
C VAL A 119 32.77 -19.36 -10.50
N HIS A 120 31.54 -18.88 -10.33
CA HIS A 120 30.83 -18.13 -11.36
C HIS A 120 30.97 -16.63 -11.12
N LEU A 121 31.78 -15.96 -11.94
CA LEU A 121 32.01 -14.51 -11.93
C LEU A 121 31.33 -13.86 -13.17
N PRO A 122 30.06 -13.42 -13.06
CA PRO A 122 29.33 -12.86 -14.18
C PRO A 122 29.98 -11.57 -14.69
N GLU A 123 30.01 -11.41 -16.03
CA GLU A 123 30.61 -10.24 -16.67
C GLU A 123 29.93 -8.93 -16.24
N LEU A 124 28.61 -9.00 -16.07
CA LEU A 124 27.79 -7.88 -15.63
C LEU A 124 28.19 -7.37 -14.24
N SER A 125 28.58 -8.25 -13.32
CA SER A 125 29.04 -7.84 -11.99
C SER A 125 30.46 -7.29 -11.98
N CYS A 126 31.30 -7.71 -12.94
CA CYS A 126 32.71 -7.34 -12.99
C CYS A 126 32.97 -6.08 -13.83
N ASN A 127 32.07 -5.74 -14.75
CA ASN A 127 32.14 -4.50 -15.51
C ASN A 127 31.23 -3.43 -14.87
N THR A 128 31.83 -2.54 -14.09
CA THR A 128 31.14 -1.45 -13.39
C THR A 128 30.39 -0.52 -14.34
N ALA A 129 30.94 -0.23 -15.52
CA ALA A 129 30.28 0.60 -16.53
C ALA A 129 29.02 -0.09 -17.09
N LEU A 130 29.12 -1.39 -17.41
CA LEU A 130 27.97 -2.18 -17.88
C LEU A 130 26.89 -2.31 -16.80
N LEU A 131 27.29 -2.49 -15.53
CA LEU A 131 26.37 -2.52 -14.40
C LEU A 131 25.62 -1.20 -14.23
N ILE A 132 26.31 -0.05 -14.33
CA ILE A 132 25.67 1.26 -14.26
C ILE A 132 24.70 1.45 -15.42
N VAL A 133 25.11 1.13 -16.65
CA VAL A 133 24.26 1.26 -17.85
C VAL A 133 22.99 0.41 -17.71
N THR A 134 23.12 -0.85 -17.27
CA THR A 134 21.96 -1.73 -17.09
C THR A 134 21.00 -1.22 -16.02
N ILE A 135 21.51 -0.74 -14.87
CA ILE A 135 20.67 -0.13 -13.83
C ILE A 135 19.92 1.10 -14.37
N VAL A 136 20.61 1.99 -15.09
CA VAL A 136 20.00 3.21 -15.66
C VAL A 136 18.90 2.85 -16.66
N VAL A 137 19.14 1.87 -17.54
CA VAL A 137 18.13 1.41 -18.53
C VAL A 137 16.91 0.81 -17.83
N VAL A 138 17.09 -0.03 -16.81
CA VAL A 138 15.99 -0.61 -16.05
C VAL A 138 15.18 0.48 -15.34
N MET A 139 15.83 1.46 -14.73
CA MET A 139 15.16 2.58 -14.07
C MET A 139 14.37 3.45 -15.07
N LEU A 140 14.90 3.67 -16.27
CA LEU A 140 14.18 4.37 -17.35
C LEU A 140 12.93 3.60 -17.79
N ILE A 141 13.03 2.27 -17.97
CA ILE A 141 11.90 1.43 -18.35
C ILE A 141 10.81 1.44 -17.27
N LEU A 142 11.20 1.27 -16.01
CA LEU A 142 10.27 1.33 -14.88
C LEU A 142 9.60 2.71 -14.77
N GLY A 143 10.37 3.79 -14.97
CA GLY A 143 9.85 5.16 -15.01
C GLY A 143 8.83 5.39 -16.12
N MET A 144 9.12 4.91 -17.34
CA MET A 144 8.20 4.98 -18.47
C MET A 144 6.93 4.16 -18.22
N ALA A 145 7.05 2.93 -17.71
CA ALA A 145 5.91 2.08 -17.37
C ALA A 145 5.04 2.70 -16.27
N ALA A 146 5.64 3.26 -15.23
CA ALA A 146 4.91 3.95 -14.16
C ALA A 146 4.18 5.18 -14.71
N THR A 147 4.83 5.97 -15.57
CA THR A 147 4.21 7.16 -16.19
C THR A 147 3.05 6.75 -17.10
N PHE A 148 3.23 5.71 -17.92
CA PHE A 148 2.16 5.14 -18.73
C PHE A 148 0.99 4.64 -17.88
N CYS A 149 1.26 3.92 -16.78
CA CYS A 149 0.22 3.49 -15.86
C CYS A 149 -0.49 4.69 -15.20
N CYS A 150 0.24 5.73 -14.78
CA CYS A 150 -0.34 6.93 -14.19
C CYS A 150 -1.26 7.68 -15.17
N LEU A 151 -0.88 7.75 -16.45
CA LEU A 151 -1.65 8.39 -17.52
C LEU A 151 -2.84 7.55 -17.96
N HIS A 152 -2.73 6.22 -17.98
CA HIS A 152 -3.73 5.32 -18.52
C HIS A 152 -4.74 4.82 -17.47
N PHE A 153 -4.37 4.79 -16.19
CA PHE A 153 -5.24 4.38 -15.08
C PHE A 153 -5.70 5.55 -14.20
N ASP A 154 -5.62 6.79 -14.70
CA ASP A 154 -6.16 8.00 -14.06
C ASP A 154 -5.76 8.16 -12.57
N LEU A 155 -4.45 8.09 -12.27
CA LEU A 155 -3.95 8.43 -10.93
C LEU A 155 -4.41 9.82 -10.41
N PRO A 156 -4.58 10.85 -11.26
CA PRO A 156 -5.18 12.12 -10.85
C PRO A 156 -6.64 12.02 -10.41
N TRP A 157 -7.40 11.01 -10.84
CA TRP A 157 -8.74 10.71 -10.34
C TRP A 157 -8.65 10.08 -8.95
N TYR A 158 -7.72 9.14 -8.74
CA TYR A 158 -7.51 8.48 -7.44
C TYR A 158 -6.95 9.43 -6.37
N LEU A 159 -6.03 10.33 -6.73
CA LEU A 159 -5.52 11.37 -5.83
C LEU A 159 -6.58 12.43 -5.52
N ARG A 160 -7.41 12.81 -6.51
CA ARG A 160 -8.59 13.66 -6.26
C ARG A 160 -9.59 12.97 -5.33
N MET A 161 -9.83 11.68 -5.51
CA MET A 161 -10.68 10.87 -4.64
C MET A 161 -10.11 10.78 -3.21
N LEU A 162 -8.80 10.56 -3.06
CA LEU A 162 -8.14 10.48 -1.76
C LEU A 162 -8.10 11.85 -1.04
N HIS A 163 -7.92 12.94 -1.78
CA HIS A 163 -7.98 14.29 -1.23
C HIS A 163 -9.42 14.68 -0.85
N GLN A 164 -10.41 14.31 -1.67
CA GLN A 164 -11.82 14.46 -1.30
C GLN A 164 -12.16 13.61 -0.07
N TRP A 165 -11.63 12.39 0.03
CA TRP A 165 -11.83 11.48 1.16
C TRP A 165 -11.20 11.99 2.47
N THR A 166 -9.99 12.56 2.41
CA THR A 166 -9.37 13.19 3.59
C THR A 166 -10.08 14.47 4.00
N GLN A 167 -10.55 15.28 3.04
CA GLN A 167 -11.35 16.47 3.33
C GLN A 167 -12.73 16.12 3.92
N THR A 168 -13.41 15.09 3.40
CA THR A 168 -14.68 14.62 3.97
C THR A 168 -14.46 14.01 5.35
N TRP A 169 -13.41 13.21 5.55
CA TRP A 169 -13.07 12.65 6.86
C TRP A 169 -12.75 13.74 7.91
N HIS A 170 -12.00 14.78 7.53
CA HIS A 170 -11.77 15.93 8.41
C HIS A 170 -13.04 16.76 8.69
N ARG A 171 -13.94 16.91 7.72
CA ARG A 171 -15.25 17.58 7.91
C ARG A 171 -16.17 16.77 8.80
N VAL A 172 -16.20 15.44 8.64
CA VAL A 172 -16.94 14.50 9.49
C VAL A 172 -16.43 14.60 10.92
N ARG A 173 -15.10 14.51 11.14
CA ARG A 173 -14.49 14.63 12.47
C ARG A 173 -14.79 15.96 13.17
N LYS A 174 -14.89 17.07 12.42
CA LYS A 174 -15.34 18.38 12.95
C LYS A 174 -16.84 18.47 13.18
N ALA A 175 -17.67 17.80 12.38
CA ALA A 175 -19.12 17.75 12.56
C ALA A 175 -19.51 16.90 13.78
N THR A 176 -18.82 15.77 14.00
CA THR A 176 -19.03 14.85 15.13
C THR A 176 -18.70 15.52 16.48
N GLN A 177 -17.75 16.47 16.51
CA GLN A 177 -17.38 17.18 17.73
C GLN A 177 -18.42 18.23 18.19
N GLY A 178 -19.38 18.62 17.32
CA GLY A 178 -20.44 19.58 17.64
C GLY A 178 -21.80 18.98 18.00
N GLN A 179 -21.94 17.65 17.97
CA GLN A 179 -23.24 16.98 17.99
C GLN A 179 -23.38 15.92 19.10
N LEU A 180 -22.70 16.12 20.24
CA LEU A 180 -22.88 15.30 21.43
C LEU A 180 -24.00 15.88 22.32
N LYS A 181 -24.96 15.02 22.69
CA LYS A 181 -26.23 15.23 23.42
C LYS A 181 -27.47 15.59 22.59
N ARG A 182 -27.91 14.67 21.73
CA ARG A 182 -29.35 14.48 21.51
C ARG A 182 -29.74 13.10 22.04
N ASN A 183 -30.80 13.01 22.83
CA ASN A 183 -31.39 11.73 23.24
C ASN A 183 -32.13 11.14 22.04
N VAL A 184 -31.37 10.51 21.15
CA VAL A 184 -31.89 9.86 19.95
C VAL A 184 -32.55 8.54 20.35
N GLN A 185 -33.82 8.37 20.00
CA GLN A 185 -34.62 7.18 20.28
C GLN A 185 -34.81 6.30 19.03
N PHE A 186 -34.69 6.88 17.84
CA PHE A 186 -34.86 6.17 16.57
C PHE A 186 -33.66 6.39 15.65
N HIS A 187 -33.33 5.37 14.87
CA HIS A 187 -32.27 5.47 13.87
C HIS A 187 -32.73 6.26 12.65
N VAL A 188 -34.00 6.07 12.25
CA VAL A 188 -34.56 6.67 11.05
C VAL A 188 -36.02 7.07 11.28
N PHE A 189 -36.37 8.30 10.93
CA PHE A 189 -37.76 8.73 10.76
C PHE A 189 -38.13 8.70 9.28
N ILE A 190 -39.25 8.08 8.91
CA ILE A 190 -39.72 7.99 7.52
C ILE A 190 -41.01 8.77 7.36
N SER A 191 -40.98 9.78 6.48
CA SER A 191 -42.17 10.52 6.04
C SER A 191 -42.52 10.20 4.60
N TYR A 192 -43.80 9.93 4.36
CA TYR A 192 -44.36 9.48 3.10
C TYR A 192 -45.85 9.86 3.00
N SER A 193 -46.42 9.84 1.80
CA SER A 193 -47.86 10.05 1.60
C SER A 193 -48.62 8.76 1.89
N GLU A 194 -49.83 8.84 2.43
CA GLU A 194 -50.69 7.66 2.69
C GLU A 194 -50.89 6.81 1.43
N ARG A 195 -50.87 7.42 0.24
CA ARG A 195 -50.95 6.72 -1.05
C ARG A 195 -49.74 5.83 -1.35
N ASP A 196 -48.58 6.17 -0.80
CA ASP A 196 -47.32 5.45 -0.93
C ASP A 196 -47.11 4.41 0.19
N SER A 197 -48.06 4.30 1.14
CA SER A 197 -47.99 3.43 2.33
C SER A 197 -47.76 1.96 1.97
N ALA A 198 -48.36 1.50 0.87
CA ALA A 198 -48.17 0.14 0.39
C ALA A 198 -46.71 -0.15 0.03
N TRP A 199 -46.05 0.75 -0.71
CA TRP A 199 -44.64 0.59 -1.07
C TRP A 199 -43.74 0.72 0.16
N VAL A 200 -44.01 1.68 1.05
CA VAL A 200 -43.20 1.86 2.27
C VAL A 200 -43.25 0.62 3.16
N LYS A 201 -44.45 0.09 3.43
CA LYS A 201 -44.63 -1.05 4.34
C LYS A 201 -44.13 -2.38 3.76
N HIS A 202 -44.25 -2.60 2.45
CA HIS A 202 -43.89 -3.88 1.83
C HIS A 202 -42.51 -3.91 1.18
N GLU A 203 -41.95 -2.76 0.80
CA GLU A 203 -40.64 -2.67 0.15
C GLU A 203 -39.61 -1.96 1.02
N LEU A 204 -39.89 -0.73 1.49
CA LEU A 204 -38.89 0.08 2.20
C LEU A 204 -38.54 -0.48 3.58
N ILE A 205 -39.54 -0.73 4.42
CA ILE A 205 -39.33 -1.19 5.80
C ILE A 205 -38.60 -2.55 5.83
N PRO A 206 -39.05 -3.59 5.10
CA PRO A 206 -38.39 -4.90 5.16
C PRO A 206 -36.94 -4.91 4.62
N ASN A 207 -36.57 -3.96 3.76
CA ASN A 207 -35.21 -3.83 3.26
C ASN A 207 -34.28 -3.01 4.18
N LEU A 208 -34.85 -2.31 5.15
CA LEU A 208 -34.15 -1.50 6.16
C LEU A 208 -34.05 -2.22 7.51
N GLU A 209 -35.12 -2.89 7.93
CA GLU A 209 -35.10 -3.77 9.10
C GLU A 209 -34.28 -5.02 8.76
N LYS A 210 -33.11 -5.15 9.38
CA LYS A 210 -32.38 -6.44 9.36
C LYS A 210 -33.22 -7.47 10.12
N GLU A 211 -33.02 -8.75 9.82
CA GLU A 211 -33.65 -9.88 10.53
C GLU A 211 -33.43 -9.80 12.06
N ASP A 212 -32.37 -9.13 12.52
CA ASP A 212 -32.03 -8.91 13.92
C ASP A 212 -32.77 -7.74 14.61
N GLY A 213 -33.61 -6.98 13.89
CA GLY A 213 -34.35 -5.83 14.45
C GLY A 213 -33.46 -4.62 14.81
N SER A 214 -32.23 -4.55 14.29
CA SER A 214 -31.22 -3.58 14.73
C SER A 214 -31.48 -2.11 14.32
N VAL A 215 -32.48 -1.84 13.46
CA VAL A 215 -32.79 -0.49 12.98
C VAL A 215 -34.15 -0.08 13.53
N LEU A 216 -34.16 0.83 14.50
CA LEU A 216 -35.38 1.43 15.04
C LEU A 216 -35.93 2.48 14.07
N ILE A 217 -37.05 2.16 13.44
CA ILE A 217 -37.73 3.03 12.47
C ILE A 217 -38.94 3.69 13.14
N CYS A 218 -39.05 5.02 13.02
CA CYS A 218 -40.25 5.76 13.36
C CYS A 218 -40.98 6.15 12.08
N LEU A 219 -42.27 5.83 11.99
CA LEU A 219 -43.11 6.14 10.83
C LEU A 219 -43.94 7.39 11.09
N HIS A 220 -44.15 8.19 10.04
CA HIS A 220 -45.09 9.31 10.07
C HIS A 220 -46.51 8.89 10.47
N GLU A 221 -46.96 7.69 10.11
CA GLU A 221 -48.28 7.14 10.48
C GLU A 221 -48.29 6.42 11.85
N GLY A 222 -47.17 6.38 12.59
CA GLY A 222 -47.03 5.64 13.84
C GLY A 222 -47.32 6.46 15.10
N ASN A 223 -47.93 5.81 16.10
CA ASN A 223 -48.25 6.27 17.46
C ASN A 223 -47.94 7.75 17.75
N PHE A 224 -48.85 8.63 17.35
CA PHE A 224 -48.83 10.02 17.78
C PHE A 224 -49.18 10.10 19.27
N ASP A 225 -48.36 10.80 20.04
CA ASP A 225 -48.66 11.07 21.44
C ASP A 225 -49.97 11.87 21.53
N PRO A 226 -51.02 11.35 22.20
CA PRO A 226 -52.30 12.05 22.30
C PRO A 226 -52.14 13.33 23.11
N GLY A 227 -52.44 14.48 22.49
CA GLY A 227 -52.38 15.81 23.13
C GLY A 227 -51.57 16.85 22.36
N ASN A 228 -50.65 16.42 21.49
CA ASN A 228 -49.83 17.32 20.65
C ASN A 228 -50.45 17.52 19.26
N SER A 229 -50.11 18.64 18.61
CA SER A 229 -50.48 18.84 17.20
C SER A 229 -49.73 17.87 16.27
N ILE A 230 -50.29 17.57 15.09
CA ILE A 230 -49.63 16.71 14.09
C ILE A 230 -48.23 17.24 13.75
N THR A 231 -48.10 18.56 13.58
CA THR A 231 -46.81 19.23 13.32
C THR A 231 -45.83 19.05 14.48
N GLU A 232 -46.28 19.19 15.71
CA GLU A 232 -45.43 19.03 16.91
C GLU A 232 -44.93 17.60 17.09
N ASN A 233 -45.78 16.61 16.78
CA ASN A 233 -45.33 15.22 16.77
C ASN A 233 -44.30 14.94 15.68
N ILE A 234 -44.45 15.52 14.49
CA ILE A 234 -43.45 15.42 13.41
C ILE A 234 -42.13 16.03 13.87
N ILE A 235 -42.16 17.21 14.50
CA ILE A 235 -40.96 17.87 15.03
C ILE A 235 -40.32 17.00 16.12
N ASN A 236 -41.09 16.49 17.09
CA ASN A 236 -40.58 15.65 18.18
C ASN A 236 -39.97 14.33 17.66
N HIS A 237 -40.63 13.65 16.73
CA HIS A 237 -40.11 12.43 16.10
C HIS A 237 -38.90 12.73 15.22
N THR A 238 -38.89 13.89 14.58
CA THR A 238 -37.73 14.38 13.84
C THR A 238 -36.55 14.61 14.77
N GLU A 239 -36.72 15.28 15.91
CA GLU A 239 -35.63 15.57 16.85
C GLU A 239 -35.08 14.33 17.57
N LYS A 240 -35.94 13.32 17.78
CA LYS A 240 -35.60 12.03 18.38
C LYS A 240 -34.98 11.03 17.40
N SER A 241 -34.85 11.39 16.12
CA SER A 241 -34.32 10.49 15.09
C SER A 241 -32.92 10.87 14.64
N TYR A 242 -32.11 9.90 14.22
CA TYR A 242 -30.74 10.17 13.74
C TYR A 242 -30.68 10.57 12.26
N LYS A 243 -31.63 10.09 11.46
CA LYS A 243 -31.84 10.46 10.05
C LYS A 243 -33.31 10.64 9.76
N ILE A 244 -33.62 11.47 8.76
CA ILE A 244 -34.94 11.58 8.17
C ILE A 244 -34.89 11.04 6.75
N ILE A 245 -35.81 10.15 6.39
CA ILE A 245 -36.09 9.74 5.01
C ILE A 245 -37.39 10.41 4.57
N LEU A 246 -37.35 11.16 3.47
CA LEU A 246 -38.54 11.70 2.81
C LEU A 246 -38.79 10.93 1.51
N VAL A 247 -39.94 10.28 1.39
CA VAL A 247 -40.36 9.55 0.19
C VAL A 247 -41.15 10.49 -0.70
N LEU A 248 -40.49 11.00 -1.75
CA LEU A 248 -41.02 11.96 -2.70
C LEU A 248 -41.81 11.26 -3.80
N SER A 249 -43.09 11.61 -3.88
CA SER A 249 -44.04 11.30 -4.96
C SER A 249 -44.84 12.57 -5.30
N PRO A 250 -45.55 12.62 -6.44
CA PRO A 250 -46.48 13.71 -6.73
C PRO A 250 -47.48 13.94 -5.59
N ASP A 251 -47.96 12.88 -4.95
CA ASP A 251 -48.90 12.94 -3.82
C ASP A 251 -48.23 13.52 -2.57
N PHE A 252 -47.00 13.11 -2.25
CA PHE A 252 -46.24 13.67 -1.12
C PHE A 252 -46.02 15.18 -1.25
N VAL A 253 -45.74 15.67 -2.46
CA VAL A 253 -45.56 17.11 -2.71
C VAL A 253 -46.86 17.88 -2.50
N GLN A 254 -48.01 17.27 -2.79
CA GLN A 254 -49.31 17.90 -2.61
C GLN A 254 -49.79 17.88 -1.16
N SER A 255 -49.61 16.77 -0.43
CA SER A 255 -50.17 16.58 0.90
C SER A 255 -49.20 16.93 2.05
N GLU A 256 -47.94 16.53 1.96
CA GLU A 256 -47.01 16.55 3.10
C GLU A 256 -45.93 17.63 3.01
N TRP A 257 -45.43 17.94 1.81
CA TRP A 257 -44.25 18.80 1.64
C TRP A 257 -44.38 20.20 2.27
N TYR A 258 -45.59 20.76 2.26
CA TYR A 258 -45.86 22.08 2.85
C TYR A 258 -45.38 22.20 4.31
N ARG A 259 -45.53 21.14 5.10
CA ARG A 259 -45.15 21.11 6.52
C ARG A 259 -43.63 21.22 6.67
N TYR A 260 -42.90 20.49 5.82
CA TYR A 260 -41.45 20.51 5.81
C TYR A 260 -40.89 21.84 5.30
N GLU A 261 -41.50 22.48 4.30
CA GLU A 261 -41.00 23.76 3.78
C GLU A 261 -40.93 24.82 4.90
N LEU A 262 -41.91 24.84 5.81
CA LEU A 262 -41.95 25.72 6.98
C LEU A 262 -40.87 25.34 8.01
N ASP A 263 -40.76 24.06 8.38
CA ASP A 263 -39.75 23.60 9.34
C ASP A 263 -38.32 23.82 8.83
N PHE A 264 -38.12 23.62 7.53
CA PHE A 264 -36.86 23.90 6.84
C PHE A 264 -36.45 25.38 6.96
N THR A 265 -37.40 26.31 7.09
CA THR A 265 -37.15 27.76 7.22
C THR A 265 -36.88 28.22 8.65
N HIS A 266 -37.48 27.56 9.65
CA HIS A 266 -37.43 28.00 11.04
C HIS A 266 -36.40 27.25 11.90
N HIS A 267 -36.17 25.97 11.62
CA HIS A 267 -35.18 25.17 12.33
C HIS A 267 -33.96 24.94 11.44
N SER A 268 -32.76 25.20 11.98
CA SER A 268 -31.44 24.96 11.38
C SER A 268 -31.14 23.49 11.03
N LEU A 269 -32.16 22.62 10.98
CA LEU A 269 -32.12 21.21 10.57
C LEU A 269 -31.56 21.02 9.15
N CYS A 270 -31.57 22.09 8.34
CA CYS A 270 -31.07 22.07 6.97
C CYS A 270 -30.16 23.27 6.65
N HIS A 271 -29.30 23.65 7.60
CA HIS A 271 -28.10 24.38 7.22
C HIS A 271 -27.31 23.52 6.21
N GLU A 272 -26.70 24.17 5.21
CA GLU A 272 -26.16 23.67 3.91
C GLU A 272 -25.23 22.43 3.90
N ASN A 273 -25.09 21.68 5.00
CA ASN A 273 -24.26 20.48 5.18
C ASN A 273 -25.01 19.24 5.73
N SER A 274 -26.34 19.20 5.69
CA SER A 274 -27.11 18.19 6.43
C SER A 274 -27.10 16.79 5.77
N ASN A 275 -26.08 15.99 6.06
CA ASN A 275 -26.08 14.52 5.91
C ASN A 275 -27.26 13.82 6.63
N TYR A 276 -28.15 14.58 7.29
CA TYR A 276 -29.26 14.16 8.13
C TYR A 276 -30.51 13.74 7.35
N ILE A 277 -30.71 14.29 6.15
CA ILE A 277 -31.93 14.08 5.34
C ILE A 277 -31.59 13.28 4.10
N ILE A 278 -32.36 12.22 3.85
CA ILE A 278 -32.25 11.36 2.69
C ILE A 278 -33.55 11.50 1.90
N LEU A 279 -33.45 11.94 0.65
CA LEU A 279 -34.59 12.04 -0.26
C LEU A 279 -34.64 10.79 -1.13
N ILE A 280 -35.80 10.12 -1.17
CA ILE A 280 -36.08 9.02 -2.09
C ILE A 280 -37.10 9.53 -3.11
N LEU A 281 -36.78 9.48 -4.40
CA LEU A 281 -37.74 9.80 -5.47
C LEU A 281 -38.43 8.51 -5.90
N LEU A 282 -39.65 8.27 -5.39
CA LEU A 282 -40.43 7.07 -5.70
C LEU A 282 -41.02 7.12 -7.11
N GLU A 283 -41.52 8.29 -7.49
CA GLU A 283 -42.09 8.56 -8.81
C GLU A 283 -41.50 9.84 -9.39
N PRO A 284 -41.32 9.94 -10.72
CA PRO A 284 -40.76 11.14 -11.34
C PRO A 284 -41.72 12.32 -11.15
N ILE A 285 -41.21 13.40 -10.54
CA ILE A 285 -41.95 14.65 -10.32
C ILE A 285 -41.40 15.69 -11.29
N PRO A 286 -42.16 16.09 -12.33
CA PRO A 286 -41.71 17.15 -13.22
C PRO A 286 -41.56 18.48 -12.47
N LEU A 287 -40.50 19.23 -12.77
CA LEU A 287 -40.23 20.51 -12.09
C LEU A 287 -41.37 21.53 -12.22
N TYR A 288 -42.18 21.45 -13.29
CA TYR A 288 -43.34 22.31 -13.48
C TYR A 288 -44.53 21.96 -12.57
N CYS A 289 -44.56 20.74 -12.02
CA CYS A 289 -45.58 20.32 -11.05
C CYS A 289 -45.27 20.81 -9.64
N ILE A 290 -44.05 21.29 -9.38
CA ILE A 290 -43.64 21.78 -8.06
C ILE A 290 -44.11 23.24 -7.92
N PRO A 291 -44.99 23.56 -6.96
CA PRO A 291 -45.42 24.92 -6.70
C PRO A 291 -44.25 25.88 -6.48
N THR A 292 -44.35 27.11 -7.00
CA THR A 292 -43.33 28.17 -6.83
C THR A 292 -43.08 28.53 -5.36
N ARG A 293 -44.05 28.25 -4.47
CA ARG A 293 -43.94 28.41 -3.02
C ARG A 293 -43.00 27.40 -2.33
N TYR A 294 -42.45 26.42 -3.05
CA TYR A 294 -41.51 25.41 -2.53
C TYR A 294 -40.10 25.57 -3.15
N PRO A 295 -39.41 26.69 -2.91
CA PRO A 295 -38.11 26.96 -3.52
C PRO A 295 -37.05 25.95 -3.09
N LYS A 296 -37.12 25.40 -1.87
CA LYS A 296 -36.14 24.41 -1.39
C LYS A 296 -36.29 23.08 -2.09
N LEU A 297 -37.53 22.59 -2.23
CA LEU A 297 -37.80 21.38 -3.00
C LEU A 297 -37.26 21.50 -4.42
N LYS A 298 -37.55 22.63 -5.07
CA LYS A 298 -37.09 22.91 -6.42
C LYS A 298 -35.56 22.87 -6.53
N ALA A 299 -34.85 23.50 -5.60
CA ALA A 299 -33.39 23.48 -5.55
C ALA A 299 -32.82 22.07 -5.32
N LEU A 300 -33.45 21.26 -4.45
CA LEU A 300 -33.05 19.87 -4.19
C LEU A 300 -33.26 18.97 -5.42
N MET A 301 -34.36 19.18 -6.15
CA MET A 301 -34.66 18.48 -7.39
C MET A 301 -33.70 18.85 -8.52
N GLU A 302 -33.40 20.14 -8.69
CA GLU A 302 -32.45 20.64 -9.70
C GLU A 302 -31.02 20.12 -9.47
N LYS A 303 -30.59 20.03 -8.20
CA LYS A 303 -29.30 19.47 -7.82
C LYS A 303 -29.22 17.94 -7.92
N LYS A 304 -30.35 17.25 -8.19
CA LYS A 304 -30.48 15.78 -8.18
C LYS A 304 -29.98 15.15 -6.88
N ALA A 305 -30.28 15.80 -5.75
CA ALA A 305 -29.85 15.36 -4.42
C ALA A 305 -30.81 14.30 -3.82
N TYR A 306 -31.13 13.24 -4.57
CA TYR A 306 -32.07 12.19 -4.18
C TYR A 306 -31.65 10.81 -4.70
N LEU A 307 -32.16 9.75 -4.06
CA LEU A 307 -32.07 8.37 -4.52
C LEU A 307 -33.32 8.05 -5.34
N GLU A 308 -33.17 7.84 -6.65
CA GLU A 308 -34.28 7.50 -7.53
C GLU A 308 -34.65 6.01 -7.45
N TRP A 309 -35.93 5.72 -7.27
CA TRP A 309 -36.45 4.35 -7.28
C TRP A 309 -36.38 3.75 -8.71
N PRO A 310 -35.64 2.65 -8.91
CA PRO A 310 -35.42 2.12 -10.24
C PRO A 310 -36.65 1.40 -10.80
N LYS A 311 -36.96 1.65 -12.07
CA LYS A 311 -37.99 0.89 -12.83
C LYS A 311 -37.57 -0.55 -13.15
N ASP A 312 -36.26 -0.81 -13.20
CA ASP A 312 -35.70 -2.13 -13.49
C ASP A 312 -35.36 -2.87 -12.19
N ARG A 313 -35.98 -4.05 -11.99
CA ARG A 313 -35.78 -4.90 -10.80
C ARG A 313 -34.30 -5.27 -10.58
N ARG A 314 -33.49 -5.36 -11.63
CA ARG A 314 -32.04 -5.68 -11.50
C ARG A 314 -31.27 -4.57 -10.78
N LYS A 315 -31.77 -3.32 -10.86
CA LYS A 315 -31.15 -2.14 -10.24
C LYS A 315 -31.61 -1.90 -8.80
N CYS A 316 -32.66 -2.58 -8.32
CA CYS A 316 -33.14 -2.49 -6.93
C CYS A 316 -32.03 -2.84 -5.92
N ARG A 317 -31.19 -3.84 -6.22
CA ARG A 317 -30.05 -4.21 -5.34
C ARG A 317 -29.09 -3.04 -5.11
N LEU A 318 -28.81 -2.26 -6.15
CA LEU A 318 -27.93 -1.10 -6.07
C LEU A 318 -28.59 0.05 -5.29
N PHE A 319 -29.88 0.29 -5.53
CA PHE A 319 -30.66 1.27 -4.76
C PHE A 319 -30.59 0.98 -3.26
N TRP A 320 -30.86 -0.26 -2.86
CA TRP A 320 -30.81 -0.66 -1.44
C TRP A 320 -29.41 -0.58 -0.83
N ALA A 321 -28.36 -0.92 -1.60
CA ALA A 321 -26.98 -0.77 -1.14
C ALA A 321 -26.64 0.70 -0.88
N ASN A 322 -27.03 1.61 -1.78
CA ASN A 322 -26.80 3.04 -1.63
C ASN A 322 -27.60 3.63 -0.47
N LEU A 323 -28.87 3.22 -0.30
CA LEU A 323 -29.71 3.66 0.82
C LEU A 323 -29.12 3.23 2.17
N ARG A 324 -28.72 1.96 2.28
CA ARG A 324 -28.05 1.46 3.50
C ARG A 324 -26.73 2.16 3.76
N ALA A 325 -25.94 2.45 2.73
CA ALA A 325 -24.70 3.23 2.89
C ALA A 325 -25.01 4.64 3.42
N ALA A 326 -26.02 5.34 2.87
CA ALA A 326 -26.40 6.67 3.34
C ALA A 326 -26.82 6.70 4.83
N ILE A 327 -27.46 5.62 5.30
CA ILE A 327 -27.85 5.44 6.70
C ILE A 327 -26.63 5.03 7.57
N HIS A 328 -25.87 4.00 7.17
CA HIS A 328 -24.80 3.40 7.97
C HIS A 328 -23.49 4.19 8.02
N VAL A 329 -23.15 4.96 6.99
CA VAL A 329 -21.90 5.76 6.95
C VAL A 329 -21.75 6.67 8.16
N ASN A 330 -22.86 7.00 8.84
CA ASN A 330 -22.86 7.81 10.06
C ASN A 330 -23.18 7.00 11.34
N LEU A 331 -23.73 5.78 11.26
CA LEU A 331 -24.08 4.94 12.43
C LEU A 331 -22.90 4.10 12.94
N VAL A 332 -21.97 3.69 12.06
CA VAL A 332 -20.82 2.86 12.45
C VAL A 332 -19.85 3.62 13.37
N GLU A 333 -19.66 4.92 13.14
CA GLU A 333 -18.88 5.79 14.04
C GLU A 333 -19.55 5.99 15.42
N THR A 334 -20.87 5.81 15.52
CA THR A 334 -21.60 5.96 16.78
C THR A 334 -21.56 4.70 17.63
N ARG A 335 -21.51 3.51 17.03
CA ARG A 335 -21.44 2.24 17.79
C ARG A 335 -20.11 2.13 18.53
N GLU A 336 -19.01 2.50 17.88
CA GLU A 336 -17.68 2.51 18.49
C GLU A 336 -17.56 3.58 19.60
N THR A 337 -18.21 4.74 19.44
CA THR A 337 -18.18 5.80 20.45
C THR A 337 -19.14 5.53 21.61
N SER A 338 -20.34 4.99 21.37
CA SER A 338 -21.27 4.57 22.44
C SER A 338 -20.75 3.35 23.20
N GLU A 339 -20.11 2.37 22.55
CA GLU A 339 -19.44 1.28 23.27
C GLU A 339 -18.28 1.83 24.12
N LEU A 340 -17.44 2.74 23.60
CA LEU A 340 -16.42 3.41 24.42
C LEU A 340 -17.02 4.19 25.60
N GLN A 341 -18.14 4.87 25.41
CA GLN A 341 -18.77 5.70 26.44
C GLN A 341 -19.46 4.85 27.51
N THR A 342 -20.08 3.73 27.13
CA THR A 342 -20.65 2.75 28.07
C THR A 342 -19.53 2.05 28.86
N PHE A 343 -18.38 1.77 28.23
CA PHE A 343 -17.18 1.25 28.92
C PHE A 343 -16.54 2.29 29.87
N ILE A 344 -16.64 3.59 29.56
CA ILE A 344 -16.15 4.68 30.44
C ILE A 344 -17.12 4.89 31.61
N GLU A 345 -18.44 4.90 31.39
CA GLU A 345 -19.44 5.04 32.46
C GLU A 345 -19.46 3.82 33.40
N LEU A 346 -19.31 2.59 32.87
CA LEU A 346 -19.17 1.38 33.69
C LEU A 346 -17.85 1.38 34.50
N ASN A 347 -16.78 1.97 33.96
CA ASN A 347 -15.52 2.11 34.70
C ASN A 347 -15.59 3.22 35.77
N GLU A 348 -16.30 4.32 35.52
CA GLU A 348 -16.54 5.38 36.50
C GLU A 348 -17.45 4.91 37.65
N GLU A 349 -18.49 4.10 37.39
CA GLU A 349 -19.28 3.46 38.44
C GLU A 349 -18.47 2.40 39.23
N SER A 350 -17.57 1.67 38.57
CA SER A 350 -16.67 0.71 39.24
C SER A 350 -15.59 1.39 40.11
N GLN A 351 -15.18 2.61 39.76
CA GLN A 351 -14.24 3.43 40.54
C GLN A 351 -14.94 4.28 41.62
N GLY A 352 -16.26 4.45 41.54
CA GLY A 352 -17.07 5.15 42.55
C GLY A 352 -17.50 4.29 43.75
N SER A 353 -17.30 2.97 43.74
CA SER A 353 -17.77 2.05 44.80
C SER A 353 -16.67 1.43 45.66
N ALA A 354 -15.53 2.09 45.77
CA ALA A 354 -14.51 1.73 46.74
C ALA A 354 -13.95 2.99 47.38
N ILE A 355 -14.64 3.52 48.41
CA ILE A 355 -14.08 4.14 49.63
C ILE A 355 -15.25 4.69 50.48
N SER A 356 -15.20 4.36 51.78
CA SER A 356 -16.00 4.88 52.90
C SER A 356 -17.23 4.08 53.38
N LEU A 357 -17.00 2.83 53.81
CA LEU A 357 -17.66 2.33 55.02
C LEU A 357 -16.74 2.60 56.22
N ILE A 358 -16.85 3.80 56.80
CA ILE A 358 -16.37 4.05 58.17
C ILE A 358 -17.58 4.21 59.07
N ARG A 359 -17.72 3.19 59.91
CA ARG A 359 -18.55 3.07 61.10
C ARG A 359 -18.13 4.11 62.15
N THR A 360 -19.09 4.89 62.64
CA THR A 360 -19.08 5.41 64.02
C THR A 360 -20.52 5.52 64.51
N ASP A 361 -20.77 4.80 65.61
CA ASP A 361 -22.00 4.75 66.40
C ASP A 361 -22.19 5.99 67.31
N CYS A 362 -23.42 6.14 67.81
CA CYS A 362 -23.93 6.98 68.92
C CYS A 362 -24.12 8.49 68.62
N LEU A 363 -25.26 9.13 68.93
CA LEU A 363 -26.25 8.95 70.00
C LEU A 363 -27.61 9.52 69.57
#